data_AF-A0A0M3JXF7-F1
#
_entry.id   AF-A0A0M3JXF7-F1
#
_cell.length_a   1.000
_cell.length_b   1.000
_cell.length_c   1.000
_cell.angle_alpha   90.00
_cell.angle_beta   90.00
_cell.angle_gamma   90.00
#
_symmetry.space_group_name_H-M   'P 1'
#
loop_
_entity.id
_entity.type
_entity.pdbx_description
1 polymer ?
#
loop_
_entity_poly.entity_id
_entity_poly.type
_entity_poly.pdbx_seq_one_letter_code
_entity_poly.pdbx_strand_id
1 'polypeptide(L)'
;MKEVFGVPTFIDDLFEYEPFRRSGKLLGSVIDLCVRNIDELDAEMGPVLVMYGRRHYHRYTQGFHLKYVPIFVKCMSEFVDANINEGGRTTEIEGGWHSLFDYIASKIVEGVHLERHRNHSTRRKSVF
;
A
#
# COMPACT_ATOMS: atom_id res chain seq x y z
N MET A 1 9.04 -4.02 11.49
CA MET A 1 8.66 -3.12 10.36
C MET A 1 9.90 -2.59 9.63
N LYS A 2 10.95 -2.10 10.33
CA LYS A 2 12.25 -1.71 9.74
C LYS A 2 12.88 -2.79 8.82
N GLU A 3 12.74 -4.06 9.19
CA GLU A 3 13.22 -5.23 8.42
C GLU A 3 12.68 -5.30 6.98
N VAL A 4 11.41 -4.91 6.74
CA VAL A 4 10.79 -4.92 5.40
C VAL A 4 11.52 -3.99 4.43
N PHE A 5 12.05 -2.90 4.98
CA PHE A 5 12.79 -1.90 4.23
C PHE A 5 14.29 -2.18 4.23
N GLY A 6 14.76 -3.26 4.86
CA GLY A 6 16.18 -3.57 4.99
C GLY A 6 16.96 -2.55 5.82
N VAL A 7 16.27 -1.74 6.65
CA VAL A 7 16.90 -0.66 7.41
C VAL A 7 17.88 -1.26 8.43
N PRO A 8 19.18 -0.97 8.33
CA PRO A 8 20.17 -1.43 9.30
C PRO A 8 19.89 -0.87 10.70
N THR A 9 20.29 -1.61 11.74
CA THR A 9 20.04 -1.23 13.14
C THR A 9 20.73 0.07 13.56
N PHE A 10 21.81 0.46 12.88
CA PHE A 10 22.54 1.72 13.12
C PHE A 10 21.92 2.94 12.42
N ILE A 11 20.85 2.75 11.65
CA ILE A 11 20.09 3.87 11.08
C ILE A 11 19.04 4.33 12.10
N ASP A 12 19.36 5.46 12.72
CA ASP A 12 18.47 6.16 13.64
C ASP A 12 17.48 7.05 12.89
N ASP A 13 17.94 7.75 11.85
CA ASP A 13 17.09 8.58 11.00
C ASP A 13 16.67 7.86 9.71
N LEU A 14 15.38 7.51 9.62
CA LEU A 14 14.79 6.87 8.45
C LEU A 14 14.73 7.80 7.23
N PHE A 15 14.73 9.12 7.43
CA PHE A 15 14.69 10.10 6.35
C PHE A 15 16.00 10.19 5.57
N GLU A 16 17.10 9.70 6.13
CA GLU A 16 18.40 9.62 5.46
C GLU A 16 18.63 8.27 4.76
N TYR A 17 17.80 7.26 5.04
CA TYR A 17 17.94 5.92 4.47
C TYR A 17 17.21 5.77 3.13
N GLU A 18 17.97 5.78 2.05
CA GLU A 18 17.41 5.89 0.70
C GLU A 18 16.37 4.81 0.31
N PRO A 19 16.52 3.52 0.66
CA PRO A 19 15.46 2.55 0.38
C PRO A 19 14.11 2.90 1.03
N PHE A 20 14.13 3.47 2.24
CA PHE A 20 12.91 3.93 2.91
C PHE A 20 12.34 5.19 2.24
N ARG A 21 13.18 6.19 1.95
CA ARG A 21 12.77 7.40 1.22
C ARG A 21 12.16 7.09 -0.14
N ARG A 22 12.78 6.20 -0.91
CA ARG A 22 12.29 5.76 -2.22
C ARG A 22 10.93 5.09 -2.09
N SER A 23 10.73 4.27 -1.06
CA SER A 23 9.42 3.67 -0.81
C SER A 23 8.36 4.73 -0.48
N GLY A 24 8.70 5.74 0.33
CA GLY A 24 7.80 6.85 0.63
C GLY A 24 7.42 7.66 -0.63
N LYS A 25 8.40 7.95 -1.50
CA LYS A 25 8.15 8.62 -2.79
C LYS A 25 7.21 7.81 -3.69
N LEU A 26 7.45 6.50 -3.81
CA LEU A 26 6.58 5.61 -4.60
C LEU A 26 5.15 5.59 -4.07
N LEU A 27 4.98 5.52 -2.75
CA LEU A 27 3.66 5.61 -2.12
C LEU A 27 2.97 6.93 -2.45
N GLY A 28 3.67 8.06 -2.29
CA GLY A 28 3.13 9.38 -2.63
C GLY A 28 2.70 9.46 -4.10
N SER A 29 3.51 8.95 -5.02
CA SER A 29 3.14 8.89 -6.45
C SER A 29 1.94 7.99 -6.74
N VAL A 30 1.76 6.88 -6.02
CA VAL A 30 0.59 6.01 -6.17
C VAL A 30 -0.67 6.73 -5.70
N ILE A 31 -0.63 7.43 -4.56
CA ILE A 31 -1.77 8.19 -4.05
C ILE A 31 -2.13 9.32 -5.02
N ASP A 32 -1.14 10.08 -5.48
CA ASP A 32 -1.33 11.15 -6.46
C ASP A 32 -1.97 10.64 -7.76
N LEU A 33 -1.51 9.50 -8.29
CA LEU A 33 -2.15 8.86 -9.45
C LEU A 33 -3.60 8.45 -9.18
N CYS A 34 -3.92 7.94 -7.98
CA CYS A 34 -5.29 7.60 -7.64
C CYS A 34 -6.18 8.84 -7.59
N VAL A 35 -5.70 9.94 -6.99
CA VAL A 35 -6.45 11.20 -6.93
C VAL A 35 -6.66 11.78 -8.32
N ARG A 36 -5.65 11.74 -9.20
CA ARG A 36 -5.76 12.24 -10.58
C ARG A 36 -6.72 11.44 -11.46
N ASN A 37 -6.96 10.18 -11.12
CA ASN A 37 -7.87 9.29 -11.85
C ASN A 37 -9.12 8.95 -11.01
N ILE A 38 -9.55 9.83 -10.10
CA ILE A 38 -10.60 9.51 -9.13
C ILE A 38 -11.93 9.09 -9.78
N ASP A 39 -12.27 9.68 -10.93
CA ASP A 39 -13.51 9.40 -11.66
C ASP A 39 -13.52 8.02 -12.34
N GLU A 40 -12.34 7.52 -12.72
CA GLU A 40 -12.14 6.22 -13.39
C GLU A 40 -11.22 5.30 -12.58
N LEU A 41 -11.23 5.47 -11.24
CA LEU A 41 -10.23 4.90 -10.34
C LEU A 41 -10.06 3.40 -10.49
N ASP A 42 -11.17 2.66 -10.62
CA ASP A 42 -11.12 1.21 -10.73
C ASP A 42 -10.58 0.71 -12.06
N ALA A 43 -10.92 1.37 -13.17
CA ALA A 43 -10.44 1.01 -14.49
C ALA A 43 -8.94 1.30 -14.63
N GLU A 44 -8.50 2.48 -14.18
CA GLU A 44 -7.13 2.97 -14.38
C GLU A 44 -6.15 2.46 -13.32
N MET A 45 -6.54 2.53 -12.04
CA MET A 45 -5.65 2.21 -10.93
C MET A 45 -5.89 0.82 -10.34
N GLY A 46 -7.08 0.23 -10.48
CA GLY A 46 -7.38 -1.10 -9.97
C GLY A 46 -6.35 -2.16 -10.39
N PRO A 47 -6.08 -2.36 -11.70
CA PRO A 47 -5.09 -3.32 -12.17
C PRO A 47 -3.66 -3.03 -11.67
N VAL A 48 -3.29 -1.75 -11.58
CA VAL A 48 -1.98 -1.31 -11.10
C VAL A 48 -1.79 -1.66 -9.62
N LEU A 49 -2.79 -1.37 -8.79
CA LEU A 49 -2.78 -1.66 -7.36
C LEU A 49 -2.78 -3.17 -7.08
N VAL A 50 -3.58 -3.94 -7.82
CA VAL A 50 -3.54 -5.42 -7.76
C VAL A 50 -2.15 -5.93 -8.11
N MET A 51 -1.52 -5.39 -9.14
CA MET A 51 -0.16 -5.75 -9.54
C MET A 51 0.87 -5.43 -8.43
N TYR A 52 0.74 -4.30 -7.73
CA TYR A 52 1.56 -4.01 -6.54
C TYR A 52 1.31 -5.02 -5.41
N GLY A 53 0.06 -5.42 -5.19
CA GLY A 53 -0.29 -6.48 -4.23
C GLY A 53 0.44 -7.80 -4.54
N ARG A 54 0.45 -8.21 -5.81
CA ARG A 54 1.20 -9.40 -6.25
C ARG A 54 2.71 -9.25 -5.98
N ARG A 55 3.29 -8.06 -6.22
CA ARG A 55 4.70 -7.80 -5.87
C ARG A 55 4.95 -7.90 -4.37
N HIS A 56 4.02 -7.43 -3.53
CA HIS A 56 4.11 -7.54 -2.08
C HIS A 56 4.07 -8.99 -1.59
N TYR A 57 3.34 -9.89 -2.25
CA TYR A 57 3.37 -11.32 -1.92
C TYR A 57 4.79 -11.90 -1.97
N HIS A 58 5.57 -11.53 -2.98
CA HIS A 58 6.97 -11.99 -3.12
C HIS A 58 7.93 -11.37 -2.10
N ARG A 59 7.49 -10.34 -1.36
CA ARG A 59 8.25 -9.70 -0.27
C ARG A 59 7.98 -10.35 1.09
N TYR A 60 7.17 -11.41 1.15
CA TYR A 60 6.89 -12.12 2.41
C TYR A 60 8.18 -12.62 3.10
N THR A 61 9.12 -13.14 2.34
CA THR A 61 10.44 -13.60 2.85
C THR A 61 11.33 -12.45 3.33
N GLN A 62 11.01 -11.21 2.95
CA GLN A 62 11.66 -9.99 3.41
C GLN A 62 10.89 -9.36 4.58
N GLY A 63 9.95 -10.10 5.18
CA GLY A 63 9.21 -9.69 6.36
C GLY A 63 7.89 -8.98 6.09
N PHE A 64 7.44 -8.83 4.83
CA PHE A 64 6.13 -8.25 4.55
C PHE A 64 5.01 -9.18 5.06
N HIS A 65 4.03 -8.63 5.76
CA HIS A 65 2.85 -9.35 6.21
C HIS A 65 1.57 -8.58 5.93
N LEU A 66 0.50 -9.28 5.56
CA LEU A 66 -0.83 -8.68 5.34
C LEU A 66 -1.36 -7.90 6.55
N LYS A 67 -0.97 -8.30 7.78
CA LYS A 67 -1.31 -7.55 9.01
C LYS A 67 -0.78 -6.12 9.04
N TYR A 68 0.16 -5.75 8.16
CA TYR A 68 0.66 -4.39 8.04
C TYR A 68 -0.24 -3.49 7.19
N VAL A 69 -1.12 -4.06 6.36
CA VAL A 69 -2.01 -3.26 5.51
C VAL A 69 -3.02 -2.45 6.34
N PRO A 70 -3.70 -3.01 7.37
CA PRO A 70 -4.57 -2.19 8.25
C PRO A 70 -3.80 -1.12 9.03
N ILE A 71 -2.54 -1.40 9.41
CA ILE A 71 -1.68 -0.42 10.10
C ILE A 71 -1.37 0.74 9.16
N PHE A 72 -1.07 0.45 7.89
CA PHE A 72 -0.86 1.46 6.86
C PHE A 72 -2.09 2.36 6.69
N VAL A 73 -3.30 1.78 6.55
CA VAL A 73 -4.55 2.56 6.43
C VAL A 73 -4.73 3.48 7.63
N LYS A 74 -4.53 2.95 8.85
CA LYS A 74 -4.60 3.73 10.08
C LYS A 74 -3.63 4.91 10.07
N CYS A 75 -2.35 4.68 9.78
CA CYS A 75 -1.34 5.75 9.76
C CYS A 75 -1.64 6.81 8.70
N MET A 76 -2.17 6.43 7.53
CA MET A 76 -2.55 7.38 6.48
C MET A 76 -3.76 8.22 6.87
N SER A 77 -4.74 7.60 7.54
CA SER A 77 -5.93 8.27 8.07
C SER A 77 -5.54 9.29 9.15
N GLU A 78 -4.73 8.88 10.13
CA GLU A 78 -4.19 9.78 11.16
C GLU A 78 -3.38 10.94 10.56
N PHE A 79 -2.61 10.67 9.49
CA PHE A 79 -1.88 11.71 8.78
C PHE A 79 -2.83 12.73 8.12
N VAL A 80 -3.88 12.27 7.44
CA VAL A 80 -4.87 13.16 6.83
C VAL A 80 -5.61 13.97 7.90
N ASP A 81 -6.05 13.34 8.97
CA ASP A 81 -6.75 14.00 10.07
C ASP A 81 -5.91 15.12 10.72
N ALA A 82 -4.60 14.95 10.76
CA ALA A 82 -3.65 15.94 11.29
C ALA A 82 -3.30 17.06 10.29
N ASN A 83 -3.54 16.88 8.98
CA ASN A 83 -3.06 17.79 7.94
C ASN A 83 -4.18 18.42 7.10
N ILE A 84 -5.45 18.06 7.29
CA ILE A 84 -6.57 18.80 6.70
C ILE A 84 -6.68 20.16 7.38
N ASN A 85 -6.62 21.24 6.58
CA ASN A 85 -6.82 22.60 7.05
C ASN A 85 -8.19 22.76 7.72
N GLU A 86 -8.23 23.34 8.93
CA GLU A 86 -9.45 23.51 9.73
C GLU A 86 -10.56 24.27 8.98
N GLY A 87 -10.19 25.24 8.12
CA GLY A 87 -11.16 26.01 7.32
C GLY A 87 -11.85 25.25 6.20
N GLY A 88 -11.40 24.02 5.88
CA GLY A 88 -11.97 23.17 4.83
C GLY A 88 -12.28 21.75 5.30
N ARG A 89 -12.30 21.51 6.61
CA ARG A 89 -12.53 20.19 7.19
C ARG A 89 -14.03 19.88 7.21
N THR A 90 -14.46 18.93 6.40
CA THR A 90 -15.82 18.35 6.49
C THR A 90 -15.75 16.83 6.62
N THR A 91 -16.82 16.25 7.17
CA THR A 91 -16.97 14.79 7.27
C THR A 91 -16.88 14.09 5.91
N GLU A 92 -17.33 14.76 4.85
CA GLU A 92 -17.24 14.23 3.48
C GLU A 92 -15.79 14.18 2.97
N ILE A 93 -14.98 15.20 3.28
CA ILE A 93 -13.58 15.24 2.84
C ILE A 93 -12.77 14.16 3.58
N GLU A 94 -12.93 14.06 4.89
CA GLU A 94 -12.30 13.00 5.69
C GLU A 94 -12.74 11.61 5.21
N GLY A 95 -14.05 11.41 5.04
CA GLY A 95 -14.62 10.17 4.54
C GLY A 95 -14.12 9.79 3.15
N GLY A 96 -13.91 10.77 2.27
CA GLY A 96 -13.34 10.57 0.93
C GLY A 96 -11.91 10.04 0.99
N TRP A 97 -11.05 10.63 1.83
CA TRP A 97 -9.68 10.15 2.01
C TRP A 97 -9.61 8.76 2.64
N HIS A 98 -10.41 8.50 3.67
CA HIS A 98 -10.49 7.16 4.28
C HIS A 98 -10.94 6.11 3.26
N SER A 99 -11.97 6.43 2.47
CA SER A 99 -12.46 5.55 1.40
C SER A 99 -11.39 5.27 0.35
N LEU A 100 -10.57 6.27 -0.01
CA LEU A 100 -9.46 6.08 -0.94
C LEU A 100 -8.38 5.15 -0.37
N PHE A 101 -7.99 5.31 0.89
CA PHE A 101 -6.99 4.43 1.50
C PHE A 101 -7.51 3.00 1.69
N ASP A 102 -8.78 2.84 2.05
CA ASP A 102 -9.45 1.53 2.11
C ASP A 102 -9.50 0.87 0.74
N TYR A 103 -9.83 1.63 -0.31
CA TYR A 103 -9.80 1.14 -1.69
C TYR A 103 -8.40 0.64 -2.08
N ILE A 104 -7.36 1.45 -1.88
CA ILE A 104 -5.96 1.07 -2.16
C ILE A 104 -5.58 -0.22 -1.40
N ALA A 105 -5.88 -0.27 -0.11
CA ALA A 105 -5.61 -1.43 0.74
C ALA A 105 -6.32 -2.70 0.23
N SER A 106 -7.60 -2.59 -0.16
CA SER A 106 -8.38 -3.71 -0.66
C SER A 106 -7.77 -4.33 -1.92
N LYS A 107 -7.31 -3.50 -2.88
CA LYS A 107 -6.67 -3.96 -4.12
C LYS A 107 -5.30 -4.57 -3.89
N ILE A 108 -4.52 -4.04 -2.94
CA ILE A 108 -3.25 -4.64 -2.53
C ILE A 108 -3.49 -6.04 -1.94
N VAL A 109 -4.48 -6.17 -1.04
CA VAL A 109 -4.87 -7.46 -0.43
C VAL A 109 -5.34 -8.45 -1.50
N GLU A 110 -6.19 -8.01 -2.42
CA GLU A 110 -6.64 -8.80 -3.58
C GLU A 110 -5.45 -9.34 -4.38
N GLY A 111 -4.49 -8.49 -4.74
CA GLY A 111 -3.28 -8.88 -5.45
C GLY A 111 -2.45 -9.94 -4.72
N VAL A 112 -2.28 -9.80 -3.40
CA VAL A 112 -1.58 -10.79 -2.58
C VAL A 112 -2.30 -12.14 -2.62
N HIS A 113 -3.63 -12.15 -2.50
CA HIS A 113 -4.42 -13.39 -2.55
C HIS A 113 -4.34 -14.05 -3.93
N LEU A 114 -4.47 -13.29 -5.02
CA LEU A 114 -4.36 -13.80 -6.39
C LEU A 114 -3.00 -14.47 -6.63
N GLU A 115 -1.90 -13.85 -6.21
CA GLU A 115 -0.56 -14.43 -6.39
C GLU A 115 -0.36 -15.69 -5.53
N ARG A 116 -0.93 -15.71 -4.31
CA ARG A 116 -0.93 -16.91 -3.47
C ARG A 116 -1.67 -18.06 -4.15
N HIS A 117 -2.86 -17.83 -4.69
CA HIS A 117 -3.64 -18.85 -5.40
C HIS A 117 -2.90 -19.38 -6.64
N ARG A 118 -2.28 -18.49 -7.43
CA ARG A 118 -1.48 -18.85 -8.60
C ARG A 118 -0.28 -19.73 -8.25
N ASN A 119 0.44 -19.42 -7.17
CA ASN A 119 1.58 -20.23 -6.73
C ASN A 119 1.14 -21.62 -6.22
N HIS A 120 0.01 -21.70 -5.51
CA HIS A 120 -0.55 -23.00 -5.10
C HIS A 120 -0.99 -23.85 -6.30
N SER A 121 -1.64 -23.27 -7.31
CA SER A 121 -2.08 -24.01 -8.50
C SER A 121 -0.92 -24.49 -9.35
N THR A 122 0.12 -23.66 -9.52
CA THR A 122 1.35 -24.03 -10.24
C THR A 122 2.09 -25.18 -9.56
N ARG A 123 2.25 -25.13 -8.24
CA ARG A 123 2.86 -26.22 -7.46
C ARG A 123 2.07 -27.53 -7.54
N ARG A 124 0.73 -27.48 -7.63
CA ARG A 124 -0.09 -28.69 -7.81
C ARG A 124 0.11 -29.30 -9.20
N LYS A 125 0.26 -28.49 -10.25
CA LYS A 125 0.50 -28.97 -11.61
C LYS A 125 1.88 -29.58 -11.83
N SER A 126 2.89 -29.18 -11.05
CA SER A 126 4.27 -29.69 -11.18
C SER A 126 4.52 -31.02 -10.44
N VAL A 127 3.51 -31.54 -9.73
CA VAL A 127 3.61 -32.80 -8.94
C VAL A 127 2.96 -33.98 -9.69
N PHE A 128 2.37 -33.72 -10.86
CA PHE A 128 1.85 -34.70 -11.81
C PHE A 128 2.61 -34.59 -13.13
#